data_AF-A0A9W7JJL5-F1
#
_entry.id   AF-A0A9W7JJL5-F1
#
_cell.length_a   1.000
_cell.length_b   1.000
_cell.length_c   1.000
_cell.angle_alpha   90.00
_cell.angle_beta   90.00
_cell.angle_gamma   90.00
#
_symmetry.space_group_name_H-M   'P 1'
#
loop_
_entity.id
_entity.type
_entity.pdbx_description
1 polymer ?
#
loop_
_entity_poly.entity_id
_entity_poly.type
_entity_poly.pdbx_seq_one_letter_code
_entity_poly.pdbx_strand_id
1 'polypeptide(L)'
;MDDSSIQIYNVRVDEVKTKFKGHQKRITGLAFSHTLNVLVSSGADSQLCVWSTDGWEKQTSKFLQIPNGRAASPHAEIRVQFHLDQIHLLAVHETQIAIYEAPKLECLKQVSKRTCHILFIF
;
A
#
# COMPACT_ATOMS: atom_id res chain seq x y z
N MET A 1 14.98 -5.60 -14.24
CA MET A 1 14.22 -4.38 -14.60
C MET A 1 13.01 -4.35 -13.69
N ASP A 2 13.09 -3.64 -12.57
CA ASP A 2 11.95 -3.47 -11.67
C ASP A 2 11.21 -2.20 -12.11
N ASP A 3 10.17 -2.38 -12.93
CA ASP A 3 9.28 -1.27 -13.26
C ASP A 3 8.51 -0.88 -11.97
N SER A 4 8.83 0.30 -11.47
CA SER A 4 8.30 0.89 -10.23
C SER A 4 7.17 1.87 -10.53
N SER A 5 6.60 1.79 -11.74
CA SER A 5 5.55 2.67 -12.20
C SER A 5 4.20 1.96 -12.18
N ILE A 6 3.15 2.75 -11.99
CA ILE A 6 1.77 2.30 -12.08
C ILE A 6 1.24 2.85 -13.40
N GLN A 7 0.55 1.98 -14.14
CA GLN A 7 -0.05 2.32 -15.42
C GLN A 7 -1.54 2.09 -15.35
N ILE A 8 -2.30 3.05 -15.84
CA ILE A 8 -3.76 3.00 -15.93
C ILE A 8 -4.11 2.78 -17.37
N TYR A 9 -4.82 1.68 -17.61
CA TYR A 9 -5.14 1.23 -18.93
C TYR A 9 -6.64 1.39 -19.21
N ASN A 10 -6.96 1.90 -20.40
CA ASN A 10 -8.33 1.86 -20.89
C ASN A 10 -8.53 0.62 -21.74
N VAL A 11 -9.12 -0.42 -21.13
CA VAL A 11 -9.39 -1.71 -21.77
C VAL A 11 -10.30 -1.58 -23.01
N ARG A 12 -11.12 -0.53 -23.11
CA ARG A 12 -12.05 -0.36 -24.25
C ARG A 12 -11.37 0.10 -25.54
N VAL A 13 -10.31 0.90 -25.43
CA VAL A 13 -9.60 1.50 -26.57
C VAL A 13 -8.18 0.98 -26.72
N ASP A 14 -7.76 0.07 -25.84
CA ASP A 14 -6.42 -0.52 -25.84
C ASP A 14 -5.29 0.52 -25.70
N GLU A 15 -5.50 1.53 -24.85
CA GLU A 15 -4.54 2.63 -24.64
C GLU A 15 -4.19 2.86 -23.17
N VAL A 16 -2.92 3.20 -22.91
CA VAL A 16 -2.45 3.67 -21.60
C VAL A 16 -2.93 5.10 -21.39
N LYS A 17 -3.89 5.28 -20.47
CA LYS A 17 -4.37 6.61 -20.07
C LYS A 17 -3.30 7.41 -19.36
N THR A 18 -2.61 6.78 -18.43
CA THR A 18 -1.67 7.49 -17.55
C THR A 18 -0.62 6.53 -17.01
N LYS A 19 0.62 7.01 -16.93
CA LYS A 19 1.74 6.34 -16.27
C LYS A 19 2.28 7.26 -15.19
N PHE A 20 2.32 6.78 -13.96
CA PHE A 20 2.83 7.55 -12.82
C PHE A 20 3.79 6.73 -11.99
N LYS A 21 4.74 7.42 -11.35
CA LYS A 21 5.80 6.81 -10.56
C LYS A 21 5.90 7.52 -9.23
N GLY A 22 5.92 6.74 -8.15
CA GLY A 22 6.13 7.24 -6.79
C GLY A 22 6.93 6.31 -5.89
N HIS A 23 7.04 5.03 -6.27
CA HIS A 23 7.86 4.05 -5.58
C HIS A 23 9.29 4.05 -6.13
N GLN A 24 10.24 3.79 -5.26
CA GLN A 24 11.66 3.64 -5.61
C GLN A 24 11.99 2.20 -6.02
N LYS A 25 11.16 1.24 -5.59
CA LYS A 25 11.30 -0.20 -5.88
C LYS A 25 10.02 -0.75 -6.51
N ARG A 26 10.05 -2.04 -6.88
CA ARG A 26 8.87 -2.73 -7.42
C ARG A 26 7.67 -2.60 -6.49
N ILE A 27 6.51 -2.51 -7.10
CA ILE A 27 5.23 -2.42 -6.43
C ILE A 27 4.78 -3.84 -6.11
N THR A 28 4.38 -4.08 -4.86
CA THR A 28 4.01 -5.40 -4.34
C THR A 28 2.52 -5.54 -4.12
N GLY A 29 1.77 -4.43 -4.08
CA GLY A 29 0.33 -4.47 -3.89
C GLY A 29 -0.35 -3.17 -4.32
N LEU A 30 -1.59 -3.30 -4.79
CA LEU A 30 -2.48 -2.22 -5.22
C LEU A 30 -3.87 -2.48 -4.66
N ALA A 31 -4.53 -1.46 -4.13
CA ALA A 31 -5.89 -1.55 -3.61
C ALA A 31 -6.67 -0.28 -3.94
N PHE A 32 -7.85 -0.43 -4.54
CA PHE A 32 -8.74 0.69 -4.87
C PHE A 32 -9.78 0.90 -3.78
N SER A 33 -10.07 2.17 -3.47
CA SER A 33 -11.24 2.60 -2.73
C SER A 33 -12.10 3.47 -3.64
N HIS A 34 -13.32 3.01 -3.89
CA HIS A 34 -14.31 3.73 -4.70
C HIS A 34 -15.03 4.79 -3.85
N THR A 35 -15.16 4.57 -2.54
CA THR A 35 -15.78 5.55 -1.64
C THR A 35 -14.93 6.81 -1.49
N LEU A 36 -13.60 6.65 -1.42
CA LEU A 36 -12.67 7.75 -1.22
C LEU A 36 -12.06 8.27 -2.53
N ASN A 37 -12.37 7.65 -3.68
CA ASN A 37 -11.74 7.94 -4.98
C ASN A 37 -10.20 7.92 -4.89
N VAL A 38 -9.66 6.90 -4.24
CA VAL A 38 -8.20 6.73 -4.11
C VAL A 38 -7.74 5.32 -4.46
N LEU A 39 -6.53 5.26 -4.97
CA LEU A 39 -5.74 4.04 -5.12
C LEU A 39 -4.62 4.07 -4.09
N VAL A 40 -4.47 2.99 -3.33
CA VAL A 40 -3.30 2.79 -2.48
C VAL A 40 -2.37 1.78 -3.12
N SER A 41 -1.10 2.14 -3.23
CA SER A 41 -0.04 1.26 -3.68
C SER A 41 0.97 1.01 -2.56
N SER A 42 1.56 -0.16 -2.58
CA SER A 42 2.61 -0.59 -1.65
C SER A 42 3.80 -1.12 -2.43
N GLY A 43 5.01 -0.79 -1.98
CA GLY A 43 6.24 -1.20 -2.65
C GLY A 43 7.23 -1.90 -1.73
N ALA A 44 8.17 -2.63 -2.35
CA ALA A 44 9.30 -3.24 -1.64
C ALA A 44 10.28 -2.22 -1.02
N ASP A 45 10.05 -0.92 -1.28
CA ASP A 45 10.67 0.21 -0.60
C ASP A 45 10.08 0.46 0.80
N SER A 46 9.17 -0.40 1.25
CA SER A 46 8.46 -0.25 2.53
C SER A 46 7.63 1.03 2.61
N GLN A 47 7.23 1.55 1.44
CA GLN A 47 6.41 2.73 1.31
C GLN A 47 5.00 2.35 0.90
N LEU A 48 4.02 3.04 1.47
CA LEU A 48 2.66 3.11 0.99
C LEU A 48 2.48 4.46 0.30
N CYS A 49 1.88 4.50 -0.88
CA CYS A 49 1.49 5.73 -1.57
C CYS A 49 -0.01 5.74 -1.82
N VAL A 50 -0.65 6.89 -1.63
CA VAL A 50 -2.06 7.12 -1.96
C VAL A 50 -2.12 8.02 -3.17
N TRP A 51 -2.96 7.65 -4.12
CA TRP A 51 -3.16 8.31 -5.39
C TRP A 51 -4.62 8.69 -5.55
N SER A 52 -4.88 9.87 -6.10
CA SER A 52 -6.23 10.26 -6.52
C SER A 52 -6.65 9.45 -7.75
N THR A 53 -7.87 8.91 -7.81
CA THR A 53 -8.35 8.23 -9.03
C THR A 53 -8.88 9.19 -10.09
N ASP A 54 -9.18 10.43 -9.73
CA ASP A 54 -9.63 11.47 -10.66
C ASP A 54 -8.48 11.98 -11.55
N GLY A 55 -7.33 12.30 -10.91
CA GLY A 55 -6.18 12.90 -11.56
C GLY A 55 -4.92 12.03 -11.63
N TRP A 56 -4.92 10.85 -11.00
CA TRP A 56 -3.75 9.97 -10.87
C TRP A 56 -2.52 10.65 -10.24
N GLU A 57 -2.77 11.66 -9.41
CA GLU A 57 -1.76 12.41 -8.67
C GLU A 57 -1.50 11.79 -7.29
N LYS A 58 -0.23 11.85 -6.85
CA LYS A 58 0.18 11.36 -5.54
C LYS A 58 -0.35 12.31 -4.46
N GLN A 59 -1.29 11.84 -3.64
CA GLN A 59 -1.82 12.64 -2.52
C GLN A 59 -0.88 12.56 -1.31
N THR A 60 -0.52 11.34 -0.88
CA THR A 60 0.33 11.13 0.29
C THR A 60 1.18 9.89 0.15
N SER A 61 2.23 9.78 0.97
CA SER A 61 2.95 8.54 1.15
C SER A 61 3.51 8.40 2.55
N LYS A 62 3.58 7.16 3.02
CA LYS A 62 4.07 6.84 4.36
C LYS A 62 5.00 5.64 4.30
N PHE A 63 6.14 5.76 4.96
CA PHE A 63 7.02 4.61 5.19
C PHE A 63 6.53 3.81 6.39
N LEU A 64 6.48 2.48 6.22
CA LEU A 64 6.24 1.57 7.33
C LEU A 64 7.45 1.63 8.26
N GLN A 65 7.20 1.86 9.55
CA GLN A 65 8.23 1.81 10.58
C GLN A 65 8.56 0.34 10.87
N ILE A 66 9.51 -0.22 10.11
CA ILE A 66 10.02 -1.57 10.31
C ILE A 66 11.08 -1.50 11.42
N PRO A 67 10.96 -2.26 12.52
CA PRO A 67 11.94 -2.24 13.60
C PRO A 67 13.34 -2.56 13.09
N ASN A 68 14.27 -1.62 13.28
CA ASN A 68 15.67 -1.75 12.88
C ASN A 68 16.26 -3.10 13.33
N GLY A 69 16.89 -3.81 12.40
CA GLY A 69 17.58 -5.08 12.66
C GLY A 69 17.29 -6.19 11.66
N ARG A 70 16.30 -6.02 10.78
CA ARG A 70 16.17 -6.83 9.56
C ARG A 70 16.26 -5.86 8.39
N ALA A 71 17.35 -5.94 7.62
CA ALA A 71 17.36 -5.32 6.30
C ALA A 71 16.05 -5.69 5.62
N ALA A 72 15.29 -4.70 5.12
CA ALA A 72 14.08 -4.96 4.35
C ALA A 72 14.47 -6.00 3.31
N SER A 73 13.91 -7.21 3.44
CA SER A 73 14.24 -8.32 2.55
C SER A 73 14.12 -7.77 1.12
N PRO A 74 15.06 -8.05 0.22
CA PRO A 74 14.87 -7.69 -1.19
C PRO A 74 13.59 -8.31 -1.75
N HIS A 75 13.01 -9.31 -1.07
CA HIS A 75 11.73 -9.95 -1.33
C HIS A 75 10.59 -9.49 -0.41
N ALA A 76 10.77 -8.44 0.40
CA ALA A 76 9.72 -7.94 1.29
C ALA A 76 8.48 -7.56 0.48
N GLU A 77 7.44 -8.37 0.59
CA GLU A 77 6.14 -8.12 -0.01
C GLU A 77 5.23 -7.46 1.01
N ILE A 78 4.72 -6.30 0.66
CA ILE A 78 3.64 -5.65 1.40
C ILE A 78 2.38 -5.89 0.60
N ARG A 79 1.42 -6.57 1.24
CA ARG A 79 0.07 -6.69 0.69
C ARG A 79 -0.80 -5.61 1.31
N VAL A 80 -1.59 -4.95 0.47
CA VAL A 80 -2.56 -3.96 0.90
C VAL A 80 -3.96 -4.40 0.49
N GLN A 81 -4.93 -4.20 1.38
CA GLN A 81 -6.32 -4.52 1.11
C GLN A 81 -7.22 -3.51 1.82
N PHE A 82 -8.20 -2.98 1.10
CA PHE A 82 -9.24 -2.18 1.73
C PHE A 82 -10.24 -3.06 2.48
N HIS A 83 -10.69 -2.56 3.63
CA HIS A 83 -11.83 -3.09 4.35
C HIS A 83 -13.12 -2.92 3.52
N LEU A 84 -14.18 -3.65 3.86
CA LEU A 84 -15.49 -3.54 3.20
C LEU A 84 -16.08 -2.12 3.26
N ASP A 85 -15.73 -1.39 4.30
CA ASP A 85 -16.10 0.01 4.51
C ASP A 85 -15.36 0.98 3.57
N GLN A 86 -14.31 0.52 2.87
CA GLN A 86 -13.50 1.28 1.91
C GLN A 86 -12.75 2.50 2.47
N ILE A 87 -12.81 2.75 3.78
CA ILE A 87 -12.05 3.81 4.48
C ILE A 87 -10.78 3.25 5.12
N HIS A 88 -10.87 2.05 5.67
CA HIS A 88 -9.79 1.38 6.38
C HIS A 88 -8.96 0.51 5.44
N LEU A 89 -7.64 0.57 5.57
CA LEU A 89 -6.67 -0.17 4.77
C LEU A 89 -5.84 -1.09 5.66
N LEU A 90 -5.86 -2.38 5.37
CA LEU A 90 -4.97 -3.35 5.97
C LEU A 90 -3.66 -3.41 5.16
N ALA A 91 -2.52 -3.19 5.81
CA ALA A 91 -1.19 -3.40 5.26
C ALA A 91 -0.51 -4.55 5.99
N VAL A 92 -0.21 -5.62 5.26
CA VAL A 92 0.43 -6.84 5.78
C VAL A 92 1.85 -6.91 5.26
N HIS A 93 2.81 -6.98 6.19
CA HIS A 93 4.22 -7.22 5.93
C HIS A 93 4.67 -8.50 6.65
N GLU A 94 5.83 -9.06 6.30
CA GLU A 94 6.36 -10.30 6.89
C GLU A 94 6.46 -10.24 8.42
N THR A 95 6.82 -9.08 8.96
CA THR A 95 7.11 -8.87 10.39
C THR A 95 5.97 -8.22 11.16
N GLN A 96 5.02 -7.59 10.47
CA GLN A 96 4.02 -6.74 11.08
C GLN A 96 2.77 -6.63 10.23
N ILE A 97 1.65 -6.34 10.88
CA ILE A 97 0.40 -6.00 10.25
C ILE A 97 -0.01 -4.64 10.81
N ALA A 98 -0.49 -3.75 9.94
CA ALA A 98 -0.99 -2.45 10.35
C ALA A 98 -2.31 -2.14 9.66
N ILE A 99 -3.20 -1.44 10.36
CA ILE A 99 -4.43 -0.89 9.83
C ILE A 99 -4.26 0.62 9.77
N TYR A 100 -4.50 1.16 8.59
CA TYR A 100 -4.43 2.58 8.30
C TYR A 100 -5.81 3.13 7.94
N GLU A 101 -6.06 4.38 8.27
CA GLU A 101 -7.18 5.14 7.72
C GLU A 101 -6.72 5.89 6.46
N ALA A 102 -7.43 5.69 5.35
CA ALA A 102 -7.22 6.44 4.11
C ALA A 102 -8.12 7.69 4.07
N PRO A 103 -7.73 8.76 3.33
CA PRO A 103 -6.55 8.88 2.47
C PRO A 103 -5.28 9.29 3.21
N LYS A 104 -5.37 9.70 4.49
CA LYS A 104 -4.25 10.30 5.23
C LYS A 104 -3.13 9.31 5.61
N LEU A 105 -3.38 8.01 5.55
CA LEU A 105 -2.50 6.95 6.07
C LEU A 105 -2.24 7.10 7.58
N GLU A 106 -3.25 7.47 8.36
CA GLU A 106 -3.16 7.51 9.82
C GLU A 106 -3.14 6.08 10.36
N CYS A 107 -2.16 5.74 11.21
CA CYS A 107 -2.02 4.37 11.72
C CYS A 107 -2.97 4.17 12.89
N LEU A 108 -4.00 3.34 12.73
CA LEU A 108 -4.94 3.04 13.80
C LEU A 108 -4.45 1.91 14.70
N LYS A 109 -3.87 0.87 14.08
CA LYS A 109 -3.39 -0.30 14.81
C LYS A 109 -2.16 -0.87 14.13
N GLN A 110 -1.16 -1.27 14.91
CA GLN A 110 0.03 -1.96 14.43
C GLN A 110 0.36 -3.12 15.36
N VAL A 111 0.57 -4.30 14.79
CA VAL A 111 0.93 -5.51 15.52
C VAL A 111 2.20 -6.07 14.92
N SER A 112 3.21 -6.29 15.74
CA SER A 112 4.50 -6.87 15.32
C SER A 112 4.64 -8.30 15.84
N LYS A 113 5.19 -9.21 15.02
CA LYS A 113 5.40 -10.63 15.40
C LYS A 113 6.32 -10.84 16.62
N ARG A 114 7.00 -9.79 17.12
CA ARG A 114 7.81 -9.86 18.35
C ARG A 114 6.95 -10.00 19.62
N THR A 115 5.67 -9.68 19.57
CA THR A 115 4.75 -9.85 20.70
C THR A 115 3.84 -11.06 20.43
N CYS A 116 4.45 -12.24 20.36
CA CYS A 116 3.71 -13.50 20.50
C CYS A 116 3.19 -13.55 21.93
N HIS A 117 1.97 -13.08 22.18
CA HIS A 117 1.00 -13.67 23.11
C HIS A 117 -0.38 -13.32 22.54
N ILE A 118 -0.91 -14.27 21.75
CA ILE A 118 -2.32 -14.46 21.39
C ILE A 118 -3.03 -13.24 20.78
N LEU A 119 -3.26 -13.26 19.47
CA LEU A 119 -4.32 -12.45 18.86
C LEU A 119 -5.31 -13.36 18.14
N PHE A 120 -6.41 -13.65 18.84
CA PHE A 120 -7.68 -13.95 18.18
C PHE A 120 -8.12 -12.68 17.46
N ILE A 121 -8.39 -12.79 16.16
CA ILE A 121 -8.91 -11.69 15.35
C ILE A 121 -10.38 -12.06 15.09
N PHE A 122 -11.31 -11.28 15.66
CA PHE A 122 -12.72 -11.21 15.24
C PHE A 122 -12.83 -10.37 13.97
#